data_AF-A0A672ICY3-F1
#
_entry.id   AF-A0A672ICY3-F1
#
_cell.length_a   1.000
_cell.length_b   1.000
_cell.length_c   1.000
_cell.angle_alpha   90.00
_cell.angle_beta   90.00
_cell.angle_gamma   90.00
#
_symmetry.space_group_name_H-M   'P 1'
#
loop_
_entity.id
_entity.type
_entity.pdbx_description
1 polymer ?
#
loop_
_entity_poly.entity_id
_entity_poly.type
_entity_poly.pdbx_seq_one_letter_code
_entity_poly.pdbx_strand_id
1 'polypeptide(L)' 'NTGLTPTNNTHRSAASNLLISLLWQVSKEAADLMAYCDAHACNGPLITPVPTSENPFREKKFFCALL' A
#
# COMPACT_ATOMS: atom_id res chain seq x y z
N ASN A 1 35.42 4.58 43.92
CA ASN A 1 34.84 3.42 43.22
C ASN A 1 33.59 3.86 42.49
N THR A 2 33.83 4.37 41.29
CA THR A 2 32.88 4.87 40.30
C THR A 2 32.02 3.75 39.71
N GLY A 3 30.75 4.02 39.45
CA GLY A 3 29.96 3.24 38.50
C GLY A 3 28.54 2.93 38.96
N LEU A 4 27.64 3.92 38.89
CA LEU A 4 26.21 3.65 38.76
C LEU A 4 26.01 2.94 37.41
N THR A 5 25.50 1.70 37.41
CA THR A 5 25.12 0.97 36.20
C THR A 5 23.62 1.18 35.92
N PRO A 6 23.23 1.93 34.87
CA PRO A 6 21.84 2.01 34.45
C PRO A 6 21.59 0.99 33.31
N THR A 7 21.77 -0.32 33.53
CA THR A 7 22.11 -1.21 32.38
C THR A 7 21.09 -2.25 31.94
N ASN A 8 19.85 -2.31 32.45
CA ASN A 8 18.89 -3.29 31.90
C ASN A 8 17.51 -2.69 31.61
N ASN A 9 16.84 -2.16 32.63
CA ASN A 9 15.42 -1.80 32.53
C ASN A 9 15.18 -0.61 31.58
N THR A 10 16.07 0.39 31.60
CA THR A 10 16.00 1.57 30.72
C THR A 10 16.29 1.21 29.26
N HIS A 11 17.26 0.34 29.01
CA HIS A 11 17.57 -0.14 27.65
C HIS A 11 16.44 -0.99 27.08
N ARG A 12 15.83 -1.84 27.91
CA ARG A 12 14.67 -2.66 27.53
C ARG A 12 13.46 -1.78 27.21
N SER A 13 13.21 -0.75 28.02
CA SER A 13 12.15 0.23 27.79
C SER A 13 12.38 1.04 26.50
N ALA A 14 13.61 1.49 26.24
CA ALA A 14 13.94 2.20 25.01
C ALA A 14 13.76 1.32 23.76
N ALA A 15 14.19 0.06 23.81
CA ALA A 15 14.00 -0.90 22.72
C ALA A 15 12.50 -1.20 22.49
N SER A 16 11.70 -1.36 23.55
CA SER A 16 10.25 -1.52 23.46
C SER A 16 9.56 -0.30 22.85
N ASN A 17 9.95 0.92 23.24
CA ASN A 17 9.39 2.15 22.67
C ASN A 17 9.75 2.31 21.20
N LEU A 18 10.98 1.97 20.81
CA LEU A 18 11.40 1.99 19.42
C LEU A 18 10.63 0.98 18.57
N LEU A 19 10.41 -0.24 19.10
CA LEU A 19 9.58 -1.26 18.45
C LEU A 19 8.14 -0.80 18.27
N ILE A 20 7.53 -0.24 19.32
CA ILE A 20 6.16 0.28 19.24
C ILE A 20 6.06 1.41 18.20
N SER A 21 7.03 2.34 18.20
CA SER A 21 7.06 3.43 17.22
C SER A 21 7.25 2.93 15.80
N LEU A 22 8.12 1.94 15.58
CA LEU A 22 8.34 1.33 14.27
C LEU A 22 7.08 0.63 13.77
N LEU A 23 6.46 -0.19 14.63
CA LEU A 23 5.22 -0.91 14.30
C LEU A 23 4.11 0.06 13.94
N TRP A 24 3.94 1.13 14.72
CA TRP A 24 2.94 2.17 14.45
C TRP A 24 3.14 2.82 13.07
N GLN A 25 4.37 3.24 12.75
CA GLN A 25 4.69 3.87 11.47
C GLN A 25 4.40 2.93 10.29
N VAL A 26 4.82 1.67 10.38
CA VAL A 26 4.57 0.67 9.33
C VAL A 26 3.08 0.41 9.15
N SER A 27 2.33 0.24 10.24
CA SER A 27 0.88 0.03 10.17
C SER A 27 0.15 1.23 9.57
N LYS A 28 0.61 2.46 9.87
CA LYS A 28 0.04 3.68 9.30
C LYS A 28 0.29 3.77 7.80
N GLU A 29 1.53 3.62 7.36
CA GLU A 29 1.89 3.68 5.92
C GLU A 29 1.16 2.59 5.12
N ALA A 30 1.00 1.39 5.69
CA ALA A 30 0.24 0.32 5.07
C ALA A 30 -1.26 0.67 4.94
N ALA A 31 -1.86 1.30 5.96
CA ALA A 31 -3.24 1.74 5.92
C ALA A 31 -3.45 2.86 4.89
N ASP A 32 -2.53 3.83 4.82
CA ASP A 32 -2.57 4.92 3.85
C ASP A 32 -2.45 4.38 2.42
N LEU A 33 -1.57 3.40 2.19
CA LEU A 33 -1.47 2.72 0.89
C LEU A 33 -2.75 1.96 0.52
N MET A 34 -3.34 1.22 1.46
CA MET A 34 -4.61 0.51 1.22
C MET A 34 -5.73 1.49 0.89
N ALA A 35 -5.87 2.59 1.63
CA ALA A 35 -6.87 3.63 1.36
C ALA A 35 -6.68 4.26 -0.02
N TYR A 36 -5.42 4.51 -0.43
CA TYR A 36 -5.12 5.00 -1.77
C TYR A 36 -5.54 4.00 -2.85
N CYS A 37 -5.18 2.72 -2.67
CA CYS A 37 -5.56 1.64 -3.57
C CYS A 37 -7.08 1.51 -3.65
N ASP A 38 -7.82 1.49 -2.54
CA ASP A 38 -9.28 1.36 -2.55
C ASP A 38 -9.96 2.53 -3.26
N ALA A 39 -9.44 3.75 -3.10
CA ALA A 39 -9.97 4.93 -3.77
C ALA A 39 -9.73 4.92 -5.31
N HIS A 40 -8.70 4.21 -5.80
CA HIS A 40 -8.27 4.26 -7.21
C HIS A 40 -8.30 2.90 -7.94
N ALA A 41 -8.52 1.78 -7.25
CA ALA A 41 -8.54 0.43 -7.82
C ALA A 41 -9.67 0.24 -8.83
N CYS A 42 -10.81 0.91 -8.60
CA CYS A 42 -11.94 0.94 -9.54
C CYS A 42 -11.61 1.64 -10.87
N ASN A 43 -10.50 2.39 -10.94
CA ASN A 43 -10.09 3.10 -12.17
C ASN A 43 -8.99 2.34 -12.93
N GLY A 44 -8.51 1.21 -12.40
CA GLY A 44 -7.49 0.41 -13.05
C GLY A 44 -8.09 -0.57 -14.06
N PRO A 45 -7.87 -0.42 -15.38
CA PRO A 45 -8.40 -1.33 -16.40
C PRO A 45 -7.89 -2.78 -16.30
N LEU A 46 -6.88 -3.03 -15.46
CA LEU A 46 -6.32 -4.36 -15.17
C LEU A 46 -6.91 -5.00 -13.90
N ILE A 47 -7.48 -4.20 -12.99
CA ILE A 47 -8.10 -4.67 -11.75
C ILE A 47 -9.62 -4.78 -11.95
N THR A 48 -10.21 -3.80 -12.63
CA THR A 48 -11.59 -3.83 -13.10
C THR A 48 -11.57 -3.99 -14.62
N PRO A 49 -12.11 -5.11 -15.16
CA PRO A 49 -12.11 -5.32 -16.60
C PRO A 49 -12.92 -4.24 -17.30
N VAL A 50 -12.30 -3.52 -18.24
CA VAL A 50 -13.00 -2.57 -19.10
C VAL A 50 -13.78 -3.29 -20.21
N PRO A 51 -14.90 -2.70 -20.69
CA PRO A 51 -15.58 -3.18 -21.88
C PRO A 51 -14.64 -3.35 -23.08
N THR A 52 -14.95 -4.30 -23.95
CA THR A 52 -14.12 -4.62 -25.12
C THR A 52 -13.90 -3.41 -26.05
N SER A 53 -14.89 -2.53 -26.15
CA SER A 53 -14.82 -1.29 -26.95
C SER A 53 -13.86 -0.23 -26.41
N GLU A 54 -13.56 -0.27 -25.11
CA GLU A 54 -12.69 0.66 -24.41
C GLU A 54 -11.25 0.13 -24.30
N ASN A 55 -11.05 -1.18 -24.54
CA ASN A 55 -9.73 -1.78 -24.56
C ASN A 55 -9.00 -1.45 -25.89
N PRO A 56 -7.93 -0.64 -25.87
CA PRO A 56 -7.21 -0.25 -27.09
C PRO A 56 -6.42 -1.39 -27.73
N PHE A 57 -6.19 -2.51 -27.01
CA PHE A 57 -5.52 -3.70 -27.51
C PHE A 57 -6.49 -4.70 -28.16
N ARG A 58 -7.80 -4.50 -28.07
CA ARG A 58 -8.78 -5.31 -28.77
C ARG A 58 -9.22 -4.60 -30.04
N GLU A 59 -9.33 -5.34 -31.13
CA GLU A 59 -9.83 -4.80 -32.40
C GLU A 59 -11.23 -4.22 -32.17
N LYS A 60 -11.39 -2.90 -32.42
CA LYS A 60 -12.71 -2.36 -32.71
C LYS A 60 -13.19 -3.13 -33.94
N LYS A 61 -14.20 -3.99 -33.77
CA LYS A 61 -14.93 -4.55 -34.90
C LYS A 61 -15.45 -3.35 -35.69
N PHE A 62 -14.74 -2.96 -36.74
CA PHE A 62 -15.33 -2.22 -37.83
C PHE A 62 -16.37 -3.18 -38.37
N PHE A 63 -17.62 -3.01 -37.92
CA PHE A 63 -18.73 -3.66 -38.59
C PHE A 63 -18.59 -3.30 -40.05
N CYS A 64 -18.57 -4.32 -40.92
CA CYS A 64 -18.70 -4.11 -42.34
C CYS A 64 -19.88 -3.16 -42.55
N ALA A 65 -19.61 -1.92 -42.96
CA ALA A 65 -20.60 -1.18 -43.70
C ALA A 65 -20.73 -1.96 -45.01
N LEU A 66 -21.81 -2.72 -45.13
CA LEU A 66 -22.29 -3.12 -46.44
C LEU A 66 -22.72 -1.79 -47.10
N LEU A 67 -21.82 -1.25 -47.93
CA LEU A 67 -22.12 -0.15 -48.84
C LEU A 67 -22.61 -0.75 -50.16
#